data_AF-A0A841QJV8-F1
#
_entry.id   AF-A0A841QJV8-F1
#
_cell.length_a   1.000
_cell.length_b   1.000
_cell.length_c   1.000
_cell.angle_alpha   90.00
_cell.angle_beta   90.00
_cell.angle_gamma   90.00
#
_symmetry.space_group_name_H-M   'P 1'
#
loop_
_entity.id
_entity.type
_entity.pdbx_description
1 polymer ?
#
loop_
_entity_poly.entity_id
_entity_poly.type
_entity_poly.pdbx_seq_one_letter_code
_entity_poly.pdbx_strand_id
1 'polypeptide(L)'
;MYEVGHWQSPYTEDQINSSAGFTYLITHRESGVMYVGKKFTQSIRRKPVKGKVRKRKEVSRSNWLTYTSSSKYVNEGISKFGKNAFEFEILNIYSSRAETNYGELEEQVRRDVLRARDSEGNFQYCNLNIMCRFYRDKAKP
;
A
#
# COMPACT_ATOMS: atom_id res chain seq x y z
N MET A 1 19.04 -9.93 -10.63
CA MET A 1 17.99 -8.91 -10.41
C MET A 1 16.94 -9.14 -11.48
N TYR A 2 15.74 -9.60 -11.15
CA TYR A 2 14.82 -9.05 -10.15
C TYR A 2 14.16 -10.16 -9.32
N GLU A 3 14.07 -9.99 -8.00
CA GLU A 3 13.27 -10.89 -7.15
C GLU A 3 12.01 -10.23 -6.55
N VAL A 4 11.81 -8.91 -6.67
CA VAL A 4 10.56 -8.24 -6.24
C VAL A 4 10.38 -6.86 -6.92
N GLY A 5 10.95 -6.65 -8.11
CA GLY A 5 10.88 -5.36 -8.80
C GLY A 5 11.67 -4.25 -8.08
N HIS A 6 10.99 -3.19 -7.66
CA HIS A 6 11.59 -2.03 -6.98
C HIS A 6 11.42 -2.04 -5.47
N TRP A 7 10.76 -3.08 -4.95
CA TRP A 7 10.50 -3.24 -3.53
C TRP A 7 11.75 -3.74 -2.81
N GLN A 8 12.03 -3.18 -1.65
CA GLN A 8 12.88 -3.78 -0.63
C GLN A 8 12.00 -4.74 0.18
N SER A 9 12.40 -6.01 0.26
CA SER A 9 11.56 -7.06 0.83
C SER A 9 12.42 -8.15 1.46
N PRO A 10 12.07 -8.64 2.67
CA PRO A 10 12.65 -9.87 3.20
C PRO A 10 12.01 -11.14 2.60
N TYR A 11 10.94 -10.99 1.82
CA TYR A 11 10.20 -12.09 1.18
C TYR A 11 10.58 -12.23 -0.29
N THR A 12 10.60 -13.47 -0.77
CA THR A 12 10.83 -13.80 -2.19
C THR A 12 9.59 -13.51 -3.05
N GLU A 13 9.79 -13.42 -4.37
CA GLU A 13 8.68 -13.25 -5.32
C GLU A 13 7.59 -14.31 -5.14
N ASP A 14 7.98 -15.57 -4.94
CA ASP A 14 7.07 -16.71 -4.81
C ASP A 14 6.25 -16.64 -3.52
N GLN A 15 6.87 -16.22 -2.40
CA GLN A 15 6.15 -15.99 -1.15
C GLN A 15 5.10 -14.88 -1.31
N ILE A 16 5.46 -13.77 -1.96
CA ILE A 16 4.54 -12.66 -2.22
C ILE A 16 3.43 -13.09 -3.19
N ASN A 17 3.75 -13.77 -4.28
CA ASN A 17 2.77 -14.27 -5.24
C ASN A 17 1.79 -15.29 -4.62
N SER A 18 2.25 -16.05 -3.63
CA SER A 18 1.44 -17.02 -2.88
C SER A 18 0.57 -16.37 -1.79
N SER A 19 0.91 -15.15 -1.37
CA SER A 19 0.10 -14.37 -0.43
C SER A 19 -1.15 -13.77 -1.11
N ALA A 20 -2.15 -13.35 -0.33
CA ALA A 20 -3.28 -12.58 -0.82
C ALA A 20 -2.94 -11.10 -1.08
N GLY A 21 -1.93 -10.59 -0.37
CA GLY A 21 -1.50 -9.20 -0.41
C GLY A 21 -0.51 -8.89 0.69
N PHE A 22 0.03 -7.68 0.64
CA PHE A 22 1.05 -7.20 1.57
C PHE A 22 0.78 -5.76 1.99
N THR A 23 1.31 -5.38 3.15
CA THR A 23 1.43 -3.98 3.57
C THR A 23 2.79 -3.42 3.19
N TYR A 24 2.86 -2.12 2.99
CA TYR A 24 4.08 -1.44 2.59
C TYR A 24 4.25 -0.09 3.28
N LEU A 25 5.52 0.34 3.35
CA LEU A 25 5.95 1.68 3.72
C LEU A 25 6.62 2.32 2.49
N ILE A 26 6.31 3.58 2.24
CA ILE A 26 7.00 4.39 1.23
C ILE A 26 7.57 5.61 1.94
N THR A 27 8.85 5.90 1.72
CA THR A 27 9.55 7.02 2.36
C THR A 27 10.13 7.93 1.28
N HIS A 28 9.80 9.22 1.33
CA HIS A 28 10.48 10.21 0.49
C HIS A 28 11.87 10.49 1.09
N ARG A 29 12.94 10.20 0.34
CA ARG A 29 14.31 10.18 0.86
C ARG A 29 14.79 11.51 1.42
N GLU A 30 14.42 12.61 0.78
CA GLU A 30 14.90 13.95 1.15
C GLU A 30 14.14 14.52 2.35
N SER A 31 12.82 14.38 2.36
CA SER A 31 11.98 14.97 3.42
C SER A 31 11.70 14.04 4.59
N GLY A 32 11.97 12.74 4.45
CA GLY A 32 11.62 11.73 5.44
C GLY A 32 10.11 11.45 5.56
N VAL A 33 9.26 12.12 4.76
CA VAL A 33 7.80 11.92 4.82
C VAL A 33 7.43 10.54 4.33
N MET A 34 6.60 9.86 5.11
CA MET A 34 6.24 8.46 4.92
C MET A 34 4.78 8.25 4.47
N TYR A 35 4.48 7.06 3.95
CA TYR A 35 3.14 6.59 3.64
C TYR A 35 3.00 5.10 3.90
N VAL A 36 1.93 4.71 4.60
CA VAL A 36 1.60 3.30 4.85
C VAL A 36 0.38 2.90 4.04
N GLY A 37 0.46 1.79 3.32
CA GLY A 37 -0.67 1.24 2.59
C GLY A 37 -0.59 -0.27 2.39
N LYS A 38 -1.46 -0.79 1.53
CA LYS A 38 -1.46 -2.20 1.12
C LYS A 38 -1.64 -2.41 -0.36
N LYS A 39 -1.21 -3.57 -0.84
CA LYS A 39 -1.45 -4.04 -2.20
C LYS A 39 -1.86 -5.50 -2.20
N PHE A 40 -2.94 -5.82 -2.92
CA PHE A 40 -3.28 -7.20 -3.22
C PHE A 40 -2.45 -7.72 -4.37
N THR A 41 -1.97 -8.95 -4.25
CA THR A 41 -1.16 -9.65 -5.25
C THR A 41 -2.01 -10.22 -6.39
N GLN A 42 -3.29 -10.46 -6.12
CA GLN A 42 -4.27 -10.98 -7.07
C GLN A 42 -5.41 -9.99 -7.32
N SER A 43 -5.86 -9.94 -8.58
CA SER A 43 -7.08 -9.27 -9.01
C SER A 43 -8.19 -10.29 -9.13
N ILE A 44 -9.34 -10.02 -8.51
CA ILE A 44 -10.51 -10.89 -8.54
C ILE A 44 -11.62 -10.16 -9.28
N ARG A 45 -12.03 -10.70 -10.43
CA ARG A 45 -13.16 -10.19 -11.22
C ARG A 45 -14.28 -11.24 -11.24
N ARG A 46 -15.53 -10.79 -11.33
CA ARG A 46 -16.70 -11.68 -11.48
C ARG A 46 -17.26 -11.51 -12.89
N LYS A 47 -17.12 -12.53 -13.74
CA LYS A 47 -17.63 -12.53 -15.12
C LYS A 47 -18.97 -13.28 -15.22
N PRO A 48 -19.92 -12.82 -16.04
CA PRO A 48 -21.16 -13.54 -16.26
C PRO A 48 -20.89 -14.90 -16.89
N VAL A 49 -21.72 -15.88 -16.56
CA VAL A 49 -21.75 -17.17 -17.24
C VAL A 49 -22.90 -17.13 -18.24
N LYS A 50 -22.63 -17.45 -19.51
CA LYS A 50 -23.65 -17.39 -20.58
C LYS A 50 -24.90 -18.17 -20.15
N GLY A 51 -26.05 -17.50 -20.15
CA GLY A 51 -27.34 -18.09 -19.79
C GLY A 51 -27.55 -18.39 -18.30
N LYS A 52 -26.69 -17.92 -17.38
CA LYS A 52 -26.89 -18.11 -15.93
C LYS A 52 -26.78 -16.79 -15.18
N VAL A 53 -27.62 -16.64 -14.14
CA VAL A 53 -27.58 -15.49 -13.21
C VAL A 53 -26.26 -15.48 -12.42
N ARG A 54 -25.71 -16.66 -12.11
CA ARG A 54 -24.44 -16.77 -11.37
C ARG A 54 -23.26 -16.26 -12.20
N LYS A 55 -22.37 -15.50 -11.56
CA LYS A 55 -21.09 -15.03 -12.13
C LYS A 55 -19.96 -15.96 -11.70
N ARG A 56 -19.04 -16.29 -12.62
CA ARG A 56 -17.82 -17.03 -12.31
C ARG A 56 -16.74 -16.09 -11.75
N LYS A 57 -15.97 -16.57 -10.78
CA LYS A 57 -14.79 -15.87 -10.26
C LYS A 57 -13.63 -16.09 -11.23
N GLU A 58 -13.01 -15.00 -11.67
CA GLU A 58 -11.79 -14.99 -12.46
C GLU A 58 -10.70 -14.34 -11.61
N VAL A 59 -9.59 -15.06 -11.43
CA VAL A 59 -8.44 -14.59 -10.64
C VAL A 59 -7.29 -14.39 -11.61
N SER A 60 -6.69 -13.20 -11.61
CA SER A 60 -5.51 -12.90 -12.40
C SER A 60 -4.42 -12.30 -11.50
N ARG A 61 -3.16 -12.43 -11.92
CA ARG A 61 -2.05 -11.74 -11.27
C ARG A 61 -2.29 -10.23 -11.35
N SER A 62 -1.99 -9.52 -10.26
CA SER A 62 -2.05 -8.06 -10.24
C SER A 62 -0.74 -7.45 -10.77
N ASN A 63 -0.73 -6.13 -10.96
CA ASN A 63 0.44 -5.37 -11.34
C ASN A 63 1.35 -5.00 -10.15
N TRP A 64 1.43 -5.83 -9.11
CA TRP A 64 2.12 -5.45 -7.86
C TRP A 64 3.62 -5.15 -8.03
N LEU A 65 4.30 -5.78 -9.00
CA LEU A 65 5.73 -5.55 -9.27
C LEU A 65 6.04 -4.11 -9.69
N THR A 66 5.12 -3.48 -10.43
CA THR A 66 5.27 -2.11 -10.95
C THR A 66 4.42 -1.09 -10.21
N TYR A 67 3.56 -1.54 -9.31
CA TYR A 67 2.69 -0.70 -8.50
C TYR A 67 3.51 0.16 -7.52
N THR A 68 3.19 1.44 -7.44
CA THR A 68 3.87 2.40 -6.55
C THR A 68 3.07 2.65 -5.28
N SER A 69 1.90 3.31 -5.38
CA SER A 69 1.13 3.73 -4.22
C SER A 69 -0.35 3.93 -4.52
N SER A 70 -1.17 3.83 -3.48
CA SER A 70 -2.59 4.21 -3.44
C SER A 70 -2.79 5.69 -3.13
N SER A 71 -1.75 6.38 -2.66
CA SER A 71 -1.81 7.79 -2.32
C SER A 71 -1.61 8.66 -3.55
N LYS A 72 -2.56 9.58 -3.79
CA LYS A 72 -2.42 10.63 -4.81
C LYS A 72 -1.17 11.48 -4.58
N TYR A 73 -0.95 11.90 -3.33
CA TYR A 73 0.21 12.72 -2.94
C TYR A 73 1.55 12.03 -3.26
N VAL A 74 1.67 10.75 -2.94
CA VAL A 74 2.89 9.97 -3.25
C VAL A 74 3.10 9.87 -4.76
N ASN A 75 2.04 9.57 -5.52
CA ASN A 75 2.16 9.45 -6.97
C ASN A 75 2.49 10.78 -7.66
N GLU A 76 1.95 11.91 -7.18
CA GLU A 76 2.32 13.26 -7.64
C GLU A 76 3.78 13.57 -7.33
N GLY A 77 4.25 13.21 -6.13
CA GLY A 77 5.66 13.31 -5.75
C GLY A 77 6.57 12.48 -6.67
N ILE A 78 6.18 11.24 -6.99
CA ILE A 78 6.91 10.38 -7.94
C ILE A 78 6.96 11.02 -9.33
N SER A 79 5.86 11.61 -9.80
CA SER A 79 5.85 12.32 -11.09
C SER A 79 6.77 13.54 -11.11
N LYS A 80 6.95 14.22 -9.96
CA LYS A 80 7.76 15.44 -9.86
C LYS A 80 9.24 15.16 -9.64
N PHE A 81 9.57 14.24 -8.72
CA PHE A 81 10.94 14.00 -8.25
C PHE A 81 11.55 12.71 -8.81
N GLY A 82 10.73 11.90 -9.49
CA GLY A 82 11.13 10.58 -9.98
C GLY A 82 11.05 9.50 -8.91
N LYS A 83 10.96 8.25 -9.36
CA LYS A 83 10.80 7.09 -8.48
C LYS A 83 11.99 6.87 -7.53
N ASN A 84 13.20 7.23 -7.95
CA ASN A 84 14.42 7.01 -7.17
C ASN A 84 14.49 7.91 -5.92
N ALA A 85 13.71 8.98 -5.87
CA ALA A 85 13.55 9.83 -4.68
C ALA A 85 12.75 9.15 -3.55
N PHE A 86 12.21 7.94 -3.80
CA PHE A 86 11.41 7.20 -2.84
C PHE A 86 12.00 5.82 -2.55
N GLU A 87 11.86 5.40 -1.30
CA GLU A 87 12.06 4.03 -0.85
C GLU A 87 10.73 3.30 -0.79
N PHE A 88 10.73 2.03 -1.17
CA PHE A 88 9.54 1.19 -1.22
C PHE A 88 9.83 -0.10 -0.46
N GLU A 89 9.19 -0.28 0.68
CA GLU A 89 9.46 -1.40 1.59
C GLU A 89 8.21 -2.25 1.78
N ILE A 90 8.32 -3.56 1.59
CA ILE A 90 7.28 -4.52 1.97
C ILE A 90 7.43 -4.82 3.46
N LEU A 91 6.38 -4.54 4.23
CA LEU A 91 6.38 -4.71 5.68
C LEU A 91 6.01 -6.12 6.09
N ASN A 92 4.92 -6.66 5.54
CA ASN A 92 4.43 -7.99 5.86
C ASN A 92 3.53 -8.53 4.75
N ILE A 93 3.46 -9.85 4.61
CA ILE A 93 2.58 -10.56 3.66
C ILE A 93 1.46 -11.29 4.42
N TYR A 94 0.30 -11.45 3.79
CA TYR A 94 -0.88 -12.00 4.44
C TYR A 94 -1.53 -13.09 3.60
N SER A 95 -2.08 -14.12 4.25
CA SER A 95 -2.64 -15.29 3.57
C SER A 95 -4.03 -15.00 2.99
N SER A 96 -4.78 -14.08 3.59
CA SER A 96 -6.13 -13.71 3.14
C SER A 96 -6.31 -12.20 2.95
N ARG A 97 -7.31 -11.80 2.15
CA ARG A 97 -7.62 -10.37 1.94
C ARG A 97 -8.11 -9.67 3.20
N ALA A 98 -8.80 -10.41 4.08
CA ALA A 98 -9.24 -9.90 5.37
C ALA A 98 -8.05 -9.57 6.26
N GLU A 99 -7.08 -10.48 6.32
CA GLU A 99 -5.81 -10.24 7.02
C GLU A 99 -5.03 -9.08 6.40
N THR A 100 -4.94 -8.97 5.07
CA THR A 100 -4.28 -7.81 4.44
C THR A 100 -4.96 -6.48 4.81
N ASN A 101 -6.31 -6.44 4.86
CA ASN A 101 -7.04 -5.25 5.29
C ASN A 101 -6.74 -4.91 6.75
N TYR A 102 -6.78 -5.92 7.62
CA TYR A 102 -6.53 -5.74 9.04
C TYR A 102 -5.08 -5.33 9.31
N GLY A 103 -4.11 -5.94 8.63
CA GLY A 103 -2.70 -5.60 8.74
C GLY A 103 -2.38 -4.16 8.32
N GLU A 104 -3.07 -3.61 7.31
CA GLU A 104 -2.93 -2.19 6.98
C GLU A 104 -3.43 -1.30 8.12
N LEU A 105 -4.59 -1.61 8.69
CA LEU A 105 -5.12 -0.90 9.84
C LEU A 105 -4.16 -0.97 11.03
N GLU A 106 -3.66 -2.16 11.34
CA GLU A 106 -2.71 -2.39 12.43
C GLU A 106 -1.43 -1.58 12.24
N GLU A 107 -0.82 -1.61 11.05
CA GLU A 107 0.37 -0.81 10.73
C GLU A 107 0.10 0.69 10.81
N GLN A 108 -1.04 1.16 10.31
CA GLN A 108 -1.41 2.58 10.35
C GLN A 108 -1.65 3.08 11.78
N VAL A 109 -2.28 2.26 12.63
CA VAL A 109 -2.50 2.60 14.05
C VAL A 109 -1.20 2.54 14.84
N ARG A 110 -0.42 1.46 14.66
CA ARG A 110 0.87 1.24 15.34
C ARG A 110 1.86 2.37 15.09
N ARG A 111 1.85 2.93 13.87
CA ARG A 111 2.72 4.04 13.45
C ARG A 111 2.12 5.43 13.70
N ASP A 112 0.90 5.48 14.25
CA ASP A 112 0.14 6.70 14.50
C ASP A 112 0.09 7.66 13.29
N VAL A 113 -0.21 7.10 12.11
CA VAL A 113 -0.05 7.80 10.82
C VAL A 113 -0.93 9.06 10.67
N LEU A 114 -1.92 9.24 11.55
CA LEU A 114 -2.78 10.42 11.56
C LEU A 114 -2.25 11.55 12.46
N ARG A 115 -1.32 11.28 13.38
CA ARG A 115 -0.91 12.23 14.42
C ARG A 115 0.59 12.34 14.64
N ALA A 116 1.39 11.37 14.23
CA ALA A 116 2.85 11.40 14.38
C ALA A 116 3.45 12.66 13.73
N ARG A 117 4.21 13.40 14.53
CA ARG A 117 4.88 14.66 14.15
C ARG A 117 6.38 14.59 14.37
N ASP A 118 7.15 15.28 13.54
CA ASP A 118 8.59 15.46 13.74
C ASP A 118 8.85 16.51 14.84
N SER A 119 10.13 16.83 15.07
CA SER A 119 10.55 17.83 16.05
C SER A 119 10.08 19.26 15.73
N GLU A 120 9.75 19.54 14.48
CA GLU A 120 9.24 20.84 14.01
C GLU A 120 7.70 20.90 14.05
N GLY A 121 7.05 19.79 14.42
CA GLY A 121 5.60 19.68 14.47
C GLY A 121 4.96 19.34 13.13
N ASN A 122 5.71 19.06 12.07
CA ASN A 122 5.16 18.62 10.78
C ASN A 122 4.75 17.14 10.85
N PHE A 123 3.73 16.76 10.08
CA PHE A 123 3.31 15.36 10.04
C PHE A 123 4.36 14.47 9.37
N GLN A 124 4.75 13.39 10.05
CA GLN A 124 5.71 12.43 9.51
C GLN A 124 5.12 11.57 8.39
N TYR A 125 3.81 11.36 8.41
CA TYR A 125 3.11 10.56 7.39
C TYR A 125 2.24 11.46 6.51
N CYS A 126 1.96 11.03 5.28
CA CYS A 126 1.00 11.69 4.39
C CYS A 126 -0.36 10.95 4.29
N ASN A 127 -0.60 9.95 5.15
CA ASN A 127 -1.90 9.27 5.28
C ASN A 127 -2.99 10.23 5.78
N LEU A 128 -4.05 10.44 4.98
CA LEU A 128 -5.13 11.36 5.35
C LEU A 128 -6.28 10.70 6.13
N ASN A 129 -6.38 9.37 6.08
CA ASN A 129 -7.39 8.61 6.79
C ASN A 129 -6.95 7.17 7.03
N ILE A 130 -7.67 6.51 7.94
CA ILE A 130 -7.64 5.07 8.19
C ILE A 130 -9.06 4.54 7.94
N MET A 131 -9.19 3.53 7.07
CA MET A 131 -10.45 2.84 6.74
C MET A 131 -11.59 3.75 6.24
N CYS A 132 -11.28 4.94 5.71
CA CYS A 132 -12.28 5.99 5.40
C CYS A 132 -13.23 6.27 6.58
N ARG A 133 -12.73 6.12 7.81
CA ARG A 133 -13.53 6.25 9.03
C ARG A 133 -12.88 7.20 10.02
N PHE A 134 -11.57 7.10 10.19
CA PHE A 134 -10.79 8.01 11.00
C PHE A 134 -10.00 8.91 10.07
N TYR A 135 -10.13 10.21 10.25
CA TYR A 135 -9.49 11.20 9.39
C TYR A 135 -8.43 11.93 10.18
N ARG A 136 -7.37 12.34 9.49
CA ARG A 136 -6.41 13.29 10.04
C ARG A 136 -7.16 14.57 10.39
N ASP A 137 -6.84 15.15 11.53
CA ASP A 137 -7.35 16.46 11.86
C ASP A 137 -7.01 17.43 10.74
N LYS A 138 -8.04 18.13 10.24
CA LYS A 138 -7.85 19.31 9.42
C LYS A 138 -7.33 20.39 10.37
N ALA A 139 -6.07 20.30 10.77
CA ALA A 139 -5.41 21.45 11.37
C ALA A 139 -5.60 22.59 10.35
N LYS A 140 -6.41 23.58 10.74
CA LYS A 140 -6.63 24.77 9.94
C LYS A 140 -5.26 25.41 9.70
N PRO A 141 -4.97 25.90 8.48
CA PRO A 141 -3.82 26.78 8.28
C PRO A 141 -3.91 27.98 9.23
#